data_AF-A0AAF0CUQ9-F1
#
_entry.id   AF-A0AAF0CUQ9-F1
#
_cell.length_a   1.000
_cell.length_b   1.000
_cell.length_c   1.000
_cell.angle_alpha   90.00
_cell.angle_beta   90.00
_cell.angle_gamma   90.00
#
_symmetry.space_group_name_H-M   'P 1'
#
loop_
_entity.id
_entity.type
_entity.pdbx_description
1 polymer ?
#
loop_
_entity_poly.entity_id
_entity_poly.type
_entity_poly.pdbx_seq_one_letter_code
_entity_poly.pdbx_strand_id
1 'polypeptide(L)'
;MLIRILLALIVIILIITARYLFKNFQPFGKMLASENTEMIAEIQETLQAFGKVCLALSVLGLAVFAINHQTISLVYICIVMLASAIFSIKLSKKIS
;
A
#
# COMPACT_ATOMS: atom_id res chain seq x y z
N MET A 1 16.03 -18.97 -1.38
CA MET A 1 16.03 -18.28 -2.69
C MET A 1 14.64 -17.78 -3.09
N LEU A 2 13.61 -18.65 -3.05
CA LEU A 2 12.20 -18.31 -3.35
C LEU A 2 11.67 -17.08 -2.58
N ILE A 3 11.87 -17.03 -1.26
CA ILE A 3 11.38 -15.94 -0.40
C ILE A 3 12.02 -14.59 -0.73
N ARG A 4 13.28 -14.56 -1.19
CA ARG A 4 13.97 -13.31 -1.57
C ARG A 4 13.41 -12.75 -2.87
N ILE A 5 13.11 -13.62 -3.84
CA ILE A 5 12.45 -13.24 -5.09
C ILE A 5 11.06 -12.69 -4.76
N LEU A 6 10.32 -13.36 -3.87
CA LEU A 6 9.00 -12.90 -3.43
C LEU A 6 9.06 -11.53 -2.75
N LEU A 7 10.05 -11.30 -1.88
CA LEU A 7 10.27 -10.02 -1.21
C LEU A 7 10.55 -8.90 -2.23
N ALA A 8 11.46 -9.15 -3.19
CA ALA A 8 11.77 -8.19 -4.25
C ALA A 8 10.52 -7.85 -5.08
N LEU A 9 9.71 -8.86 -5.40
CA LEU A 9 8.46 -8.69 -6.16
C LEU A 9 7.45 -7.85 -5.37
N ILE A 10 7.30 -8.09 -4.06
CA ILE A 10 6.44 -7.29 -3.18
C ILE A 10 6.90 -5.83 -3.12
N VAL A 11 8.20 -5.57 -2.98
CA VAL A 11 8.74 -4.20 -2.97
C VAL A 11 8.45 -3.49 -4.29
N ILE A 12 8.63 -4.17 -5.43
CA ILE A 12 8.30 -3.62 -6.74
C ILE A 12 6.80 -3.30 -6.86
N ILE A 13 5.93 -4.23 -6.45
CA ILE A 13 4.48 -4.04 -6.45
C ILE A 13 4.08 -2.86 -5.57
N LEU A 14 4.67 -2.72 -4.37
CA LEU A 14 4.39 -1.61 -3.45
C LEU A 14 4.79 -0.26 -4.04
N ILE A 15 5.95 -0.19 -4.70
CA ILE A 15 6.41 1.03 -5.38
C ILE A 15 5.48 1.39 -6.54
N ILE A 16 5.11 0.40 -7.36
CA ILE A 16 4.16 0.61 -8.48
C ILE A 16 2.81 1.06 -7.94
N THR A 17 2.28 0.39 -6.92
CA THR A 17 1.01 0.71 -6.27
C THR A 17 1.03 2.11 -5.70
N ALA A 18 2.09 2.48 -4.96
CA ALA A 18 2.24 3.82 -4.41
C ALA A 18 2.28 4.88 -5.51
N ARG A 19 3.11 4.68 -6.54
CA ARG A 19 3.18 5.57 -7.72
C ARG A 19 1.83 5.70 -8.41
N TYR A 20 1.10 4.60 -8.56
CA TYR A 20 -0.19 4.60 -9.24
C TYR A 20 -1.25 5.34 -8.43
N LEU A 21 -1.31 5.12 -7.11
CA LEU A 21 -2.19 5.85 -6.21
C LEU A 21 -1.85 7.33 -6.18
N PHE A 22 -0.58 7.70 -6.11
CA PHE A 22 -0.16 9.10 -6.13
C PHE A 22 -0.41 9.80 -7.46
N LYS A 23 -0.47 9.08 -8.58
CA LYS A 23 -0.78 9.67 -9.89
C LYS A 23 -2.28 9.72 -10.16
N ASN A 24 -3.05 8.76 -9.63
CA ASN A 24 -4.46 8.57 -9.96
C ASN A 24 -5.42 8.74 -8.77
N PHE A 25 -5.00 9.36 -7.66
CA PHE A 25 -5.87 9.55 -6.48
C PHE A 25 -7.14 10.35 -6.81
N GLN A 26 -7.05 11.37 -7.69
CA GLN A 26 -8.21 12.16 -8.11
C GLN A 26 -9.26 11.35 -8.88
N PRO A 27 -8.94 10.65 -9.99
CA PRO A 27 -9.90 9.85 -10.72
C PRO A 27 -10.45 8.67 -9.89
N PHE A 28 -9.63 8.04 -9.02
CA PHE A 28 -10.13 7.02 -8.10
C PHE A 28 -11.12 7.59 -7.08
N GLY A 29 -10.82 8.73 -6.46
CA GLY A 29 -11.74 9.37 -5.52
C GLY A 29 -13.08 9.72 -6.16
N LYS A 30 -13.08 10.20 -7.41
CA LYS A 30 -14.30 10.47 -8.19
C LYS A 30 -15.06 9.22 -8.63
N MET A 31 -14.36 8.11 -8.87
CA MET A 31 -14.98 6.84 -9.26
C MET A 31 -15.58 6.10 -8.06
N LEU A 32 -15.00 6.28 -6.87
CA LEU A 32 -15.38 5.57 -5.64
C LEU A 32 -16.42 6.34 -4.79
N ALA A 33 -16.51 7.66 -4.92
CA ALA A 33 -17.52 8.46 -4.21
C ALA A 33 -18.62 8.96 -5.17
N SER A 34 -19.87 8.75 -4.78
CA SER A 34 -21.05 9.25 -5.48
C SER A 34 -21.21 10.76 -5.26
N GLU A 35 -20.64 11.60 -6.14
CA GLU A 35 -20.77 13.08 -6.26
C GLU A 35 -20.58 13.94 -5.00
N ASN A 36 -20.36 13.34 -3.83
CA ASN A 36 -20.26 14.02 -2.55
C ASN A 36 -18.82 14.50 -2.34
N THR A 37 -18.63 15.83 -2.41
CA THR A 37 -17.30 16.45 -2.42
C THR A 37 -16.49 16.13 -1.15
N GLU A 38 -17.17 15.95 -0.02
CA GLU A 38 -16.55 15.57 1.25
C GLU A 38 -16.03 14.12 1.24
N MET A 39 -16.81 13.16 0.73
CA MET A 39 -16.36 11.77 0.54
C MET A 39 -15.17 11.68 -0.42
N ILE A 40 -15.18 12.48 -1.50
CA ILE A 40 -14.08 12.50 -2.47
C ILE A 40 -12.77 12.92 -1.78
N ALA A 41 -12.81 13.97 -0.95
CA ALA A 41 -11.64 14.44 -0.20
C ALA A 41 -11.14 13.40 0.81
N GLU A 42 -12.05 12.75 1.53
CA GLU A 42 -11.72 11.71 2.51
C GLU A 42 -11.12 10.43 1.89
N ILE A 43 -11.64 10.00 0.75
CA ILE A 43 -11.09 8.86 0.00
C ILE A 43 -9.73 9.22 -0.58
N GLN A 44 -9.56 10.43 -1.12
CA GLN A 44 -8.28 10.92 -1.63
C GLN A 44 -7.22 10.97 -0.52
N GLU A 45 -7.56 11.50 0.66
CA GLU A 45 -6.65 11.53 1.82
C GLU A 45 -6.24 10.11 2.24
N THR A 46 -7.19 9.17 2.25
CA THR A 46 -6.94 7.77 2.60
C THR A 46 -6.02 7.09 1.57
N LEU A 47 -6.24 7.31 0.27
CA LEU A 47 -5.38 6.82 -0.80
C LEU A 47 -3.97 7.44 -0.71
N GLN A 48 -3.87 8.73 -0.43
CA GLN A 48 -2.59 9.42 -0.32
C GLN A 48 -1.79 8.93 0.90
N ALA A 49 -2.47 8.73 2.04
CA ALA A 49 -1.88 8.13 3.23
C ALA A 49 -1.37 6.71 2.95
N PHE A 50 -2.14 5.89 2.23
CA PHE A 50 -1.72 4.55 1.86
C PHE A 50 -0.55 4.52 0.88
N GLY A 51 -0.50 5.46 -0.07
CA GLY A 51 0.66 5.66 -0.93
C GLY A 51 1.93 5.94 -0.11
N LYS A 52 1.84 6.79 0.92
CA LYS A 52 2.97 7.06 1.84
C LYS A 52 3.38 5.81 2.63
N VAL A 53 2.41 5.05 3.15
CA VAL A 53 2.67 3.79 3.86
C VAL A 53 3.34 2.76 2.95
N CYS A 54 2.87 2.61 1.71
CA CYS A 54 3.49 1.73 0.72
C CYS A 54 4.94 2.12 0.40
N LEU A 55 5.24 3.42 0.29
CA LEU A 55 6.63 3.88 0.12
C LEU A 55 7.48 3.58 1.35
N ALA A 56 6.98 3.86 2.54
CA ALA A 56 7.68 3.55 3.80
C ALA A 56 7.97 2.05 3.91
N LEU A 57 6.97 1.20 3.63
CA LEU A 57 7.14 -0.25 3.58
C LEU A 57 8.14 -0.67 2.50
N SER A 58 8.15 -0.03 1.33
CA SER A 58 9.11 -0.36 0.26
C SER A 58 10.56 -0.10 0.68
N VAL A 59 10.82 1.04 1.34
CA VAL A 59 12.14 1.36 1.90
C VAL A 59 12.55 0.34 2.96
N LEU A 60 11.62 -0.01 3.85
CA LEU A 60 11.83 -1.06 4.86
C LEU A 60 12.10 -2.43 4.24
N GLY A 61 11.38 -2.78 3.16
CA GLY A 61 11.57 -4.03 2.42
C GLY A 61 12.94 -4.11 1.74
N LEU A 62 13.45 -2.98 1.25
CA LEU A 62 14.82 -2.86 0.73
C LEU A 62 15.87 -3.10 1.81
N ALA A 63 15.67 -2.55 3.01
CA ALA A 63 16.54 -2.80 4.15
C ALA A 63 16.50 -4.28 4.58
N VAL A 64 15.31 -4.88 4.65
CA VAL A 64 15.13 -6.30 4.98
C VAL A 64 15.77 -7.21 3.92
N PHE A 65 15.71 -6.83 2.64
CA PHE A 65 16.34 -7.58 1.54
C PHE A 65 17.87 -7.65 1.70
N ALA A 66 18.51 -6.58 2.19
CA ALA A 66 19.95 -6.52 2.43
C ALA A 66 20.40 -7.45 3.57
N ILE A 67 19.59 -7.62 4.62
CA ILE A 67 19.92 -8.43 5.81
C ILE A 67 19.93 -9.94 5.49
N ASN A 68 19.29 -10.38 4.40
CA ASN A 68 19.28 -11.79 3.94
C ASN A 68 18.77 -12.82 4.98
N HIS A 69 17.95 -12.42 5.94
CA HIS A 69 17.39 -13.34 6.93
C HIS A 69 15.97 -13.77 6.53
N GLN A 70 15.77 -15.08 6.40
CA GLN A 70 14.49 -15.64 5.95
C GLN A 70 13.34 -15.31 6.90
N THR A 71 13.56 -15.42 8.22
CA THR A 71 12.55 -15.11 9.25
C THR A 71 12.12 -13.66 9.20
N ILE A 72 13.07 -12.73 9.05
CA ILE A 72 12.78 -11.29 8.99
C ILE A 72 11.98 -10.95 7.73
N SER A 73 12.30 -11.59 6.61
CA SER A 73 11.53 -11.44 5.36
C SER A 73 10.08 -11.90 5.53
N LEU A 74 9.86 -13.03 6.21
CA LEU A 74 8.53 -13.57 6.48
C LEU A 74 7.71 -12.66 7.39
N VAL A 75 8.32 -12.16 8.49
CA VAL A 75 7.69 -11.20 9.39
C VAL A 75 7.33 -9.91 8.66
N TYR A 76 8.23 -9.40 7.81
CA TYR A 76 7.94 -8.22 6.99
C TYR A 76 6.73 -8.44 6.08
N ILE A 77 6.65 -9.59 5.39
CA ILE A 77 5.52 -9.92 4.52
C ILE A 77 4.20 -9.95 5.32
N CYS A 78 4.20 -10.53 6.52
CA CYS A 78 3.03 -10.50 7.41
C CYS A 78 2.61 -9.06 7.76
N ILE A 79 3.57 -8.17 8.05
CA ILE A 79 3.29 -6.75 8.33
C ILE A 79 2.68 -6.07 7.11
N VAL A 80 3.21 -6.33 5.90
CA VAL A 80 2.65 -5.78 4.65
C VAL A 80 1.20 -6.25 4.43
N MET A 81 0.92 -7.54 4.68
CA MET A 81 -0.45 -8.06 4.59
C MET A 81 -1.39 -7.39 5.58
N LEU A 82 -0.98 -7.23 6.85
CA LEU A 82 -1.79 -6.56 7.86
C LEU A 82 -2.07 -5.10 7.48
N ALA A 83 -1.05 -4.36 7.05
CA ALA A 83 -1.21 -2.98 6.58
C ALA A 83 -2.19 -2.88 5.40
N SER A 84 -2.10 -3.83 4.46
CA SER A 84 -2.99 -3.90 3.29
C SER A 84 -4.43 -4.24 3.69
N ALA A 85 -4.63 -5.18 4.62
CA ALA A 85 -5.95 -5.53 5.13
C ALA A 85 -6.60 -4.36 5.87
N ILE A 86 -5.86 -3.68 6.74
CA ILE A 86 -6.33 -2.49 7.46
C ILE A 86 -6.74 -1.39 6.46
N PHE A 87 -5.94 -1.17 5.42
CA PHE A 87 -6.30 -0.23 4.37
C PHE A 87 -7.56 -0.63 3.61
N SER A 88 -7.67 -1.90 3.19
CA SER A 88 -8.84 -2.40 2.47
C SER A 88 -10.12 -2.23 3.29
N ILE A 89 -10.06 -2.47 4.61
CA ILE A 89 -11.19 -2.26 5.52
C ILE A 89 -11.51 -0.77 5.66
N LYS A 90 -10.50 0.09 5.87
CA LYS A 90 -10.72 1.55 5.97
C LYS A 90 -11.32 2.13 4.70
N LEU A 91 -10.85 1.68 3.54
CA LEU A 91 -11.34 2.12 2.24
C LEU A 91 -12.80 1.66 2.04
N SER A 92 -13.08 0.38 2.28
CA SER A 92 -14.45 -0.17 2.19
C SER A 92 -15.43 0.58 3.09
N LYS A 93 -15.04 0.88 4.33
CA LYS A 93 -15.87 1.62 5.30
C LYS A 93 -16.11 3.08 4.93
N LYS A 94 -15.25 3.69 4.10
CA LYS A 94 -15.43 5.06 3.58
C LYS A 94 -16.25 5.12 2.29
N ILE A 95 -16.36 4.00 1.59
CA ILE A 95 -17.14 3.89 0.34
C ILE A 95 -18.58 3.44 0.61
N SER A 96 -18.78 2.56 1.61
CA SER A 96 -20.10 2.10 2.06
C SER A 96 -20.82 3.15 2.90
#